data_AF-A0A9P5TZF0-F1
#
_entry.id   AF-A0A9P5TZF0-F1
#
_cell.length_a   1.000
_cell.length_b   1.000
_cell.length_c   1.000
_cell.angle_alpha   90.00
_cell.angle_beta   90.00
_cell.angle_gamma   90.00
#
_symmetry.space_group_name_H-M   'P 1'
#
loop_
_entity.id
_entity.type
_entity.pdbx_description
1 polymer ?
#
loop_
_entity_poly.entity_id
_entity_poly.type
_entity_poly.pdbx_seq_one_letter_code
_entity_poly.pdbx_strand_id
1 'polypeptide(L)'
;VLQQSYLRCVKPKLNLLKHPCSLSETFGELKTGFLDRIFKHAGLSTSSLFVDLGSGVGNAVVHAALRCQCKAFGIEIRGGPSTIAQTLKEQVMVRSRIWGLQTGQVVVEQGDLTTDFAVKVMLANADLILVNNKLFG
;
A
#
# COMPACT_ATOMS: atom_id res chain seq x y z
N VAL A 1 -13.99 2.42 -6.68
CA VAL A 1 -13.53 1.19 -5.98
C VAL A 1 -12.74 1.48 -4.71
N LEU A 2 -11.56 2.11 -4.80
CA LEU A 2 -10.63 2.28 -3.67
C LEU A 2 -11.25 2.91 -2.41
N GLN A 3 -11.89 4.09 -2.54
CA GLN A 3 -12.48 4.80 -1.39
C GLN A 3 -13.55 3.96 -0.67
N GLN A 4 -14.39 3.23 -1.42
CA GLN A 4 -15.41 2.39 -0.82
C GLN A 4 -14.80 1.20 -0.06
N SER A 5 -13.77 0.56 -0.62
CA SER A 5 -13.04 -0.52 0.06
C SER A 5 -12.37 0.01 1.34
N TYR A 6 -11.72 1.18 1.26
CA TYR A 6 -11.10 1.81 2.42
C TYR A 6 -12.10 2.09 3.56
N LEU A 7 -13.25 2.69 3.23
CA LEU A 7 -14.29 3.00 4.21
C LEU A 7 -14.87 1.77 4.90
N ARG A 8 -14.81 0.59 4.25
CA ARG A 8 -15.34 -0.68 4.81
C ARG A 8 -14.27 -1.49 5.55
N CYS A 9 -13.03 -1.48 5.07
CA CYS A 9 -11.96 -2.33 5.60
C CYS A 9 -11.12 -1.63 6.66
N VAL A 10 -10.78 -0.36 6.42
CA VAL A 10 -9.79 0.37 7.21
C VAL A 10 -10.46 1.28 8.24
N LYS A 11 -11.39 2.12 7.80
CA LYS A 11 -12.01 3.15 8.67
C LYS A 11 -12.60 2.59 9.98
N PRO A 12 -13.30 1.43 10.00
CA PRO A 12 -13.85 0.87 11.24
C PRO A 12 -12.77 0.42 12.23
N LYS A 13 -11.56 0.12 11.75
CA LYS A 13 -10.43 -0.40 12.53
C LYS A 13 -9.39 0.68 12.85
N LEU A 14 -9.63 1.93 12.47
CA LEU A 14 -8.65 3.02 12.60
C LEU A 14 -8.17 3.21 14.05
N ASN A 15 -9.06 3.03 15.02
CA ASN A 15 -8.72 3.14 16.45
C ASN A 15 -7.73 2.06 16.91
N LEU A 16 -7.73 0.89 16.27
CA LEU A 16 -6.81 -0.22 16.55
C LEU A 16 -5.44 -0.03 15.88
N LEU A 17 -5.35 0.89 14.91
CA LEU A 17 -4.17 1.13 14.09
C LEU A 17 -3.30 2.29 14.58
N LYS A 18 -3.80 3.07 15.55
CA LYS A 18 -3.09 4.18 16.15
C LYS A 18 -1.78 3.68 16.75
N HIS A 19 -0.67 4.36 16.44
CA HIS A 19 0.61 4.04 17.03
C HIS A 19 0.59 4.48 18.51
N PRO A 20 1.10 3.69 19.45
CA PRO A 20 1.19 4.10 20.85
C PRO A 20 2.07 5.36 21.04
N CYS A 21 3.01 5.61 20.13
CA CYS A 21 3.92 6.77 20.18
C CYS A 21 3.48 7.98 19.34
N SER A 22 2.35 7.93 18.64
CA SER A 22 1.90 9.07 17.81
C SER A 22 1.03 10.03 18.64
N LEU A 23 1.59 11.17 19.06
CA LEU A 23 0.87 12.29 19.68
C LEU A 23 -0.17 12.93 18.73
N SER A 24 -0.04 12.72 17.41
CA SER A 24 -1.03 13.15 16.43
C SER A 24 -2.10 12.07 16.24
N GLU A 25 -3.37 12.46 16.32
CA GLU A 25 -4.54 11.60 16.02
C GLU A 25 -4.57 11.07 14.58
N THR A 26 -3.66 11.53 13.72
CA THR A 26 -3.63 11.22 12.30
C THR A 26 -2.82 9.96 12.03
N PHE A 27 -3.51 8.89 11.65
CA PHE A 27 -2.90 7.76 10.98
C PHE A 27 -2.10 8.29 9.77
N GLY A 28 -0.80 7.98 9.70
CA GLY A 28 0.17 8.62 8.80
C GLY A 28 -0.01 8.32 7.30
N GLU A 29 -1.20 7.95 6.86
CA GLU A 29 -1.47 7.63 5.46
C GLU A 29 -1.27 8.81 4.52
N LEU A 30 -0.59 8.53 3.41
CA LEU A 30 -0.52 9.45 2.28
C LEU A 30 -1.88 9.53 1.57
N LYS A 31 -2.31 10.76 1.29
CA LYS A 31 -3.56 11.00 0.55
C LYS A 31 -3.43 10.54 -0.90
N THR A 32 -4.52 10.01 -1.47
CA THR A 32 -4.56 9.50 -2.85
C THR A 32 -4.09 10.53 -3.87
N GLY A 33 -4.54 11.79 -3.76
CA GLY A 33 -4.11 12.84 -4.70
C GLY A 33 -2.62 13.19 -4.62
N PHE A 34 -1.93 12.89 -3.51
CA PHE A 34 -0.47 13.01 -3.42
C PHE A 34 0.21 11.83 -4.13
N LEU A 35 -0.27 10.60 -3.89
CA LEU A 35 0.20 9.40 -4.58
C LEU A 35 0.06 9.51 -6.10
N ASP A 36 -1.06 10.02 -6.60
CA ASP A 36 -1.30 10.24 -8.03
C ASP A 36 -0.22 11.13 -8.67
N ARG A 37 0.20 12.19 -7.95
CA ARG A 37 1.26 13.09 -8.43
C ARG A 37 2.61 12.38 -8.47
N ILE A 38 2.93 11.60 -7.44
CA ILE A 38 4.19 10.84 -7.40
C ILE A 38 4.22 9.81 -8.52
N PHE A 39 3.16 9.01 -8.68
CA PHE A 39 3.09 7.97 -9.71
C PHE A 39 3.23 8.55 -11.12
N LYS A 40 2.56 9.68 -11.36
CA LYS A 40 2.68 10.40 -12.63
C LYS A 40 4.09 10.95 -12.84
N HIS A 41 4.70 11.55 -11.81
CA HIS A 41 6.04 12.12 -11.90
C HIS A 41 7.11 11.04 -12.12
N ALA A 42 6.96 9.88 -11.47
CA ALA A 42 7.84 8.73 -11.63
C ALA A 42 7.60 7.95 -12.92
N GLY A 43 6.58 8.29 -13.72
CA GLY A 43 6.28 7.62 -14.98
C GLY A 43 5.84 6.15 -14.81
N LEU A 44 5.19 5.81 -13.69
CA LEU A 44 4.75 4.43 -13.45
C LEU A 44 3.79 3.95 -14.54
N SER A 45 4.06 2.76 -15.06
CA SER A 45 3.30 2.12 -16.14
C SER A 45 3.01 0.65 -15.80
N THR A 46 2.36 -0.06 -16.73
CA THR A 46 2.02 -1.49 -16.59
C THR A 46 3.25 -2.38 -16.41
N SER A 47 4.41 -1.98 -16.93
CA SER A 47 5.67 -2.73 -16.80
C SER A 47 6.45 -2.41 -15.53
N SER A 48 6.01 -1.40 -14.77
CA SER A 48 6.77 -0.93 -13.60
C SER A 48 6.55 -1.79 -12.36
N LEU A 49 7.52 -1.77 -11.45
CA LEU A 49 7.45 -2.29 -10.09
C LEU A 49 7.44 -1.14 -9.07
N PHE A 50 6.31 -0.99 -8.38
CA PHE A 50 6.16 -0.12 -7.22
C PHE A 50 6.39 -0.90 -5.92
N VAL A 51 7.20 -0.34 -5.01
CA VAL A 51 7.52 -0.93 -3.69
C VAL A 51 7.19 0.06 -2.58
N ASP A 52 6.42 -0.36 -1.59
CA ASP A 52 6.09 0.43 -0.39
C ASP A 52 6.66 -0.21 0.88
N LEU A 53 7.64 0.46 1.50
CA LEU A 53 8.30 -0.02 2.71
C LEU A 53 7.62 0.57 3.95
N GLY A 54 7.05 -0.29 4.79
CA GLY A 54 6.18 0.15 5.89
C GLY A 54 4.79 0.53 5.36
N SER A 55 4.22 -0.35 4.54
CA SER A 55 3.00 -0.09 3.77
C SER A 55 1.73 0.07 4.62
N GLY A 56 1.80 -0.20 5.94
CA GLY A 56 0.66 -0.09 6.85
C GLY A 56 -0.51 -0.96 6.41
N VAL A 57 -1.62 -0.33 6.05
CA VAL A 57 -2.83 -1.04 5.55
C VAL A 57 -2.81 -1.24 4.03
N GLY A 58 -1.68 -1.01 3.35
CA GLY A 58 -1.49 -1.28 1.93
C GLY A 58 -2.20 -0.30 0.99
N ASN A 59 -2.68 0.86 1.46
CA ASN A 59 -3.46 1.79 0.66
C ASN A 59 -2.70 2.31 -0.57
N ALA A 60 -1.40 2.63 -0.43
CA ALA A 60 -0.58 3.06 -1.56
C ALA A 60 -0.35 1.93 -2.58
N VAL A 61 -0.15 0.70 -2.10
CA VAL A 61 0.08 -0.50 -2.93
C VAL A 61 -1.14 -0.79 -3.81
N VAL A 62 -2.34 -0.89 -3.23
CA VAL A 62 -3.56 -1.13 -4.01
C VAL A 62 -3.89 0.04 -4.94
N HIS A 63 -3.53 1.26 -4.55
CA HIS A 63 -3.75 2.44 -5.38
C HIS A 63 -2.84 2.41 -6.61
N ALA A 64 -1.55 2.14 -6.45
CA ALA A 64 -0.59 2.04 -7.55
C ALA A 64 -1.03 0.98 -8.58
N ALA A 65 -1.36 -0.24 -8.12
CA ALA A 65 -1.81 -1.31 -9.01
C ALA A 65 -3.12 -0.99 -9.72
N LEU A 66 -4.07 -0.32 -9.06
CA LEU A 66 -5.33 0.07 -9.70
C LEU A 66 -5.15 1.22 -10.70
N ARG A 67 -4.29 2.19 -10.37
CA ARG A 67 -4.17 3.45 -11.14
C ARG A 67 -3.20 3.36 -12.30
N CYS A 68 -2.09 2.65 -12.10
CA CYS A 68 -0.99 2.50 -13.05
C CYS A 68 -0.93 1.10 -13.67
N GLN A 69 -1.73 0.16 -13.16
CA GLN A 69 -1.73 -1.25 -13.61
C GLN A 69 -0.36 -1.93 -13.48
N CYS A 70 0.52 -1.37 -12.65
CA CYS A 70 1.85 -1.85 -12.37
C CYS A 70 1.84 -3.04 -11.42
N LYS A 71 2.96 -3.76 -11.31
CA LYS A 71 3.17 -4.65 -10.17
C LYS A 71 3.42 -3.77 -8.94
N ALA A 72 2.70 -4.03 -7.85
CA ALA A 72 2.81 -3.29 -6.61
C ALA A 72 3.05 -4.26 -5.45
N PHE A 73 4.12 -4.00 -4.70
CA PHE A 73 4.54 -4.75 -3.53
C PHE A 73 4.55 -3.84 -2.31
N GLY A 74 4.05 -4.32 -1.18
CA GLY A 74 4.21 -3.65 0.10
C GLY A 74 4.50 -4.62 1.22
N ILE A 75 5.33 -4.17 2.15
CA ILE A 75 5.68 -4.93 3.35
C ILE A 75 5.36 -4.10 4.61
N GLU A 76 4.85 -4.76 5.64
CA GLU A 76 4.55 -4.14 6.92
C GLU A 76 4.90 -5.10 8.06
N ILE A 77 5.60 -4.59 9.07
CA ILE A 77 6.05 -5.40 10.22
C ILE A 77 4.90 -5.72 11.18
N ARG A 78 3.93 -4.81 11.33
CA ARG A 78 2.82 -4.99 12.27
C ARG A 78 1.72 -5.88 11.67
N GLY A 79 1.42 -6.98 12.35
CA GLY A 79 0.39 -7.94 11.92
C GLY A 79 -1.02 -7.36 11.80
N GLY A 80 -1.40 -6.40 12.66
CA GLY A 80 -2.71 -5.75 12.62
C GLY A 80 -2.97 -5.01 11.31
N PRO A 81 -2.17 -3.99 10.96
CA PRO A 81 -2.25 -3.32 9.66
C PRO A 81 -2.07 -4.28 8.48
N SER A 82 -1.14 -5.24 8.54
CA SER A 82 -0.92 -6.22 7.46
C SER A 82 -2.17 -7.08 7.19
N THR A 83 -2.86 -7.56 8.23
CA THR A 83 -4.14 -8.29 8.09
C THR A 83 -5.21 -7.41 7.39
N ILE A 84 -5.26 -6.12 7.73
CA ILE A 84 -6.18 -5.18 7.08
C ILE A 84 -5.77 -4.95 5.63
N ALA A 85 -4.48 -4.90 5.32
CA ALA A 85 -3.97 -4.77 3.96
C ALA A 85 -4.41 -5.94 3.08
N GLN A 86 -4.34 -7.18 3.60
CA GLN A 86 -4.86 -8.36 2.90
C GLN A 86 -6.35 -8.24 2.61
N THR A 87 -7.16 -7.85 3.61
CA THR A 87 -8.61 -7.62 3.41
C THR A 87 -8.89 -6.51 2.38
N LEU A 88 -8.14 -5.40 2.45
CA LEU A 88 -8.29 -4.26 1.53
C LEU A 88 -7.95 -4.67 0.10
N LYS A 89 -6.84 -5.39 -0.09
CA LYS A 89 -6.43 -5.98 -1.37
C LYS A 89 -7.57 -6.80 -1.95
N GLU A 90 -8.08 -7.80 -1.22
CA GLU A 90 -9.15 -8.68 -1.70
C GLU A 90 -10.39 -7.90 -2.13
N GLN A 91 -10.84 -6.95 -1.30
CA GLN A 91 -12.00 -6.12 -1.61
C GLN A 91 -11.80 -5.24 -2.84
N VAL A 92 -10.61 -4.67 -3.03
CA VAL A 92 -10.28 -3.92 -4.24
C VAL A 92 -10.29 -4.84 -5.46
N MET A 93 -9.63 -6.01 -5.40
CA MET A 93 -9.56 -6.94 -6.54
C MET A 93 -10.95 -7.44 -6.96
N VAL A 94 -11.77 -7.86 -5.99
CA VAL A 94 -13.15 -8.32 -6.26
C VAL A 94 -13.99 -7.20 -6.88
N ARG A 95 -13.94 -5.98 -6.33
CA ARG A 95 -14.73 -4.86 -6.84
C ARG A 95 -14.26 -4.39 -8.21
N SER A 96 -12.96 -4.36 -8.44
CA SER A 96 -12.39 -4.05 -9.76
C SER A 96 -12.92 -5.03 -10.80
N ARG A 97 -12.98 -6.34 -10.49
CA ARG A 97 -13.58 -7.34 -11.38
C ARG A 97 -15.06 -7.09 -11.65
N ILE A 98 -15.85 -6.79 -10.61
CA ILE A 98 -17.29 -6.48 -10.76
C ILE A 98 -17.50 -5.26 -11.67
N TRP A 99 -16.60 -4.27 -11.60
CA TRP A 99 -16.70 -3.02 -12.35
C TRP A 99 -15.99 -3.08 -13.71
N GLY A 100 -15.44 -4.23 -14.10
CA GLY A 100 -14.70 -4.37 -15.36
C GLY A 100 -13.38 -3.60 -15.42
N LEU A 101 -12.82 -3.24 -14.26
CA LEU A 101 -11.54 -2.51 -14.17
C LEU A 101 -10.36 -3.48 -14.21
N GLN A 102 -9.38 -3.17 -15.04
CA GLN A 102 -8.09 -3.83 -15.05
C GLN A 102 -7.23 -3.33 -13.87
N THR A 103 -6.52 -4.25 -13.23
CA THR A 103 -5.62 -4.00 -12.11
C THR A 103 -4.30 -4.71 -12.34
N GLY A 104 -3.21 -4.07 -11.95
CA GLY A 104 -1.92 -4.72 -11.86
C GLY A 104 -1.87 -5.74 -10.71
N GLN A 105 -0.72 -6.40 -10.56
CA GLN A 105 -0.52 -7.38 -9.49
C GLN A 105 -0.33 -6.67 -8.15
N VAL A 106 -1.07 -7.10 -7.12
CA VAL A 106 -0.94 -6.60 -5.74
C VAL A 106 -0.38 -7.67 -4.83
N VAL A 107 0.76 -7.38 -4.20
CA VAL A 107 1.38 -8.21 -3.16
C VAL A 107 1.49 -7.37 -1.89
N VAL A 108 0.95 -7.89 -0.79
CA VAL A 108 1.06 -7.28 0.54
C VAL A 108 1.52 -8.38 1.50
N GLU A 109 2.62 -8.16 2.19
CA GLU A 109 3.26 -9.15 3.05
C GLU A 109 3.48 -8.60 4.46
N GLN A 110 3.37 -9.50 5.44
CA GLN A 110 3.84 -9.21 6.79
C GLN A 110 5.31 -9.61 6.88
N GLY A 111 6.17 -8.67 7.25
CA GLY A 111 7.57 -8.98 7.45
C GLY A 111 8.40 -7.77 7.84
N ASP A 112 9.66 -8.03 8.17
CA ASP A 112 10.64 -7.01 8.52
C ASP A 112 11.43 -6.62 7.27
N LEU A 113 11.30 -5.35 6.87
CA LEU A 113 11.96 -4.79 5.70
C LEU A 113 13.50 -4.87 5.74
N THR A 114 14.10 -5.06 6.91
CA THR A 114 15.57 -5.12 7.08
C THR A 114 16.12 -6.53 6.91
N THR A 115 15.30 -7.56 7.13
CA THR A 115 15.75 -8.96 7.17
C THR A 115 15.15 -9.82 6.06
N ASP A 116 14.00 -9.44 5.51
CA ASP A 116 13.29 -10.24 4.52
C ASP A 116 14.01 -10.27 3.15
N PHE A 117 14.25 -11.48 2.65
CA PHE A 117 14.91 -11.69 1.37
C PHE A 117 14.05 -11.24 0.18
N ALA A 118 12.73 -11.40 0.26
CA ALA A 118 11.82 -10.96 -0.79
C ALA A 118 11.93 -9.44 -1.02
N VAL A 119 12.11 -8.68 0.06
CA VAL A 119 12.33 -7.23 -0.01
C VAL A 119 13.61 -6.89 -0.77
N LYS A 120 14.71 -7.59 -0.51
CA LYS A 120 15.98 -7.36 -1.24
C LYS A 120 15.81 -7.54 -2.75
N VAL A 121 15.09 -8.60 -3.15
CA VAL A 121 14.79 -8.87 -4.57
C VAL A 121 13.89 -7.80 -5.16
N MET A 122 12.84 -7.39 -4.44
CA MET A 122 11.92 -6.34 -4.92
C MET A 122 12.63 -4.99 -5.05
N LEU A 123 13.47 -4.61 -4.09
CA LEU A 123 14.22 -3.35 -4.10
C LEU A 123 15.21 -3.29 -5.28
N ALA A 124 15.87 -4.39 -5.61
CA ALA A 124 16.82 -4.44 -6.74
C ALA A 124 16.15 -4.21 -8.10
N ASN A 125 14.84 -4.44 -8.21
CA ASN A 125 14.08 -4.35 -9.45
C ASN A 125 13.02 -3.23 -9.42
N ALA A 126 12.99 -2.40 -8.38
CA ALA A 126 11.95 -1.40 -8.20
C ALA A 126 12.17 -0.17 -9.09
N ASP A 127 11.11 0.28 -9.78
CA ASP A 127 11.11 1.54 -10.52
C ASP A 127 10.73 2.73 -9.63
N LEU A 128 9.93 2.47 -8.58
CA LEU A 128 9.59 3.46 -7.56
C LEU A 128 9.52 2.81 -6.18
N ILE A 129 10.30 3.35 -5.25
CA ILE A 129 10.25 2.98 -3.83
C ILE A 129 9.62 4.11 -3.05
N LEU A 130 8.57 3.80 -2.30
CA LEU A 130 7.95 4.68 -1.33
C LEU A 130 8.36 4.25 0.08
N VAL A 131 8.82 5.23 0.86
CA VAL A 131 9.10 5.05 2.29
C VAL A 131 8.53 6.25 3.03
N ASN A 132 7.51 6.04 3.84
CA ASN A 132 6.98 7.09 4.71
C ASN A 132 7.75 7.11 6.04
N ASN A 133 8.94 7.73 6.01
CA ASN A 133 9.88 7.76 7.12
C ASN A 133 9.63 8.90 8.13
N LYS A 134 8.46 9.57 8.11
CA LYS A 134 8.20 10.73 8.98
C LYS A 134 8.36 10.44 10.48
N LEU A 135 8.19 9.17 10.88
CA LEU A 135 8.32 8.71 12.26
C LEU A 135 9.49 7.74 12.46
N PHE A 136 10.40 7.63 11.49
CA PHE A 136 11.60 6.82 11.67
C PHE A 136 12.58 7.64 12.52
N GLY A 137 12.88 7.13 13.71
CA GLY A 137 13.84 7.67 14.66
C GLY A 137 14.83 6.59 15.06
#